data_AF-A0A7V2GEJ1-F1
#
_entry.id   AF-A0A7V2GEJ1-F1
#
_cell.length_a   1.000
_cell.length_b   1.000
_cell.length_c   1.000
_cell.angle_alpha   90.00
_cell.angle_beta   90.00
_cell.angle_gamma   90.00
#
_symmetry.space_group_name_H-M   'P 1'
#
loop_
_entity.id
_entity.type
_entity.pdbx_description
1 polymer ?
#
loop_
_entity_poly.entity_id
_entity_poly.type
_entity_poly.pdbx_seq_one_letter_code
_entity_poly.pdbx_strand_id
1 'polypeptide(L)'
;MIEGIAILIAGIRALFGFFLILFIPGYAITLILYPEKEDISDVRRIGLSIVLSMGSVVLLVLFIDEVLSLNTTPINIAGAILVFSLLAACVWKAERIFNEKIQKFQARNINFRPNILLGRLSNFEFRSKSENNSLVDKKFWKWGKK
;
A
#
# COMPACT_ATOMS: atom_id res chain seq x y z
N MET A 1 -19.81 -45.71 14.63
CA MET A 1 -19.75 -45.00 13.33
C MET A 1 -19.98 -43.49 13.47
N ILE A 2 -20.99 -43.06 14.23
CA ILE A 2 -21.36 -41.64 14.43
C ILE A 2 -20.27 -40.84 15.16
N GLU A 3 -19.68 -41.42 16.21
CA GLU A 3 -18.55 -40.83 16.99
C GLU A 3 -17.35 -40.45 16.10
N GLY A 4 -16.95 -41.34 15.18
CA GLY A 4 -15.81 -41.11 14.29
C GLY A 4 -16.05 -39.97 13.30
N ILE A 5 -17.29 -39.84 12.80
CA ILE A 5 -17.69 -38.75 11.90
C ILE A 5 -17.66 -37.41 12.65
N ALA A 6 -18.12 -37.38 13.91
CA ALA A 6 -18.12 -36.17 14.73
C ALA A 6 -16.69 -35.63 14.97
N ILE A 7 -15.74 -36.52 15.26
CA ILE A 7 -14.33 -36.15 15.44
C ILE A 7 -13.73 -35.60 14.14
N LEU A 8 -14.05 -36.23 13.00
CA LEU A 8 -13.56 -35.79 11.70
C LEU A 8 -14.10 -34.38 11.36
N ILE A 9 -15.40 -34.14 11.58
CA ILE A 9 -16.01 -32.82 11.37
C ILE A 9 -15.39 -31.78 12.30
N ALA A 10 -15.18 -32.12 13.58
CA ALA A 10 -14.56 -31.22 14.55
C ALA A 10 -13.12 -30.86 14.16
N GLY A 11 -12.34 -31.84 13.70
CA GLY A 11 -10.97 -31.64 13.21
C GLY A 11 -10.92 -30.74 11.99
N ILE A 12 -11.75 -31.00 10.97
CA ILE A 12 -11.85 -30.16 9.78
C ILE A 12 -12.26 -28.72 10.15
N ARG A 13 -13.26 -28.57 11.04
CA ARG A 13 -13.72 -27.26 11.52
C ARG A 13 -12.62 -26.49 12.23
N ALA A 14 -11.85 -27.15 13.10
CA ALA A 14 -10.76 -26.53 13.83
C ALA A 14 -9.64 -26.09 12.87
N LEU A 15 -9.29 -26.93 11.89
CA LEU A 15 -8.26 -26.62 10.91
C LEU A 15 -8.66 -25.44 10.02
N PHE A 16 -9.91 -25.43 9.55
CA PHE A 16 -10.46 -24.31 8.78
C PHE A 16 -10.52 -23.03 9.61
N GLY A 17 -11.02 -23.11 10.85
CA GLY A 17 -11.08 -21.97 11.75
C GLY A 17 -9.70 -21.39 12.02
N PHE A 18 -8.70 -22.24 12.23
CA PHE A 18 -7.31 -21.83 12.42
C PHE A 18 -6.76 -21.09 11.20
N PHE A 19 -6.88 -21.67 10.00
CA PHE A 19 -6.43 -21.01 8.77
C PHE A 19 -7.14 -19.68 8.52
N LEU A 20 -8.44 -19.63 8.79
CA LEU A 20 -9.27 -18.43 8.62
C LEU A 20 -8.82 -17.32 9.58
N ILE A 21 -8.57 -17.67 10.84
CA ILE A 21 -8.07 -16.74 11.88
C ILE A 21 -6.63 -16.28 11.59
N LEU A 22 -5.78 -17.17 11.09
CA LEU A 22 -4.34 -16.90 10.89
C LEU A 22 -4.01 -16.27 9.53
N PHE A 23 -4.97 -16.19 8.61
CA PHE A 23 -4.68 -15.68 7.26
C PHE A 23 -5.52 -14.46 6.89
N ILE A 24 -6.81 -14.45 7.23
CA ILE A 24 -7.72 -13.38 6.81
C ILE A 24 -7.33 -12.00 7.35
N PRO A 25 -7.11 -11.80 8.67
CA PRO A 25 -6.85 -10.44 9.18
C PRO A 25 -5.50 -9.90 8.68
N GLY A 26 -4.47 -10.75 8.61
CA GLY A 26 -3.15 -10.34 8.09
C GLY A 26 -3.14 -10.06 6.59
N TYR A 27 -3.88 -10.85 5.80
CA TYR A 27 -4.03 -10.60 4.37
C TYR A 27 -4.83 -9.33 4.08
N ALA A 28 -5.87 -9.05 4.88
CA ALA A 28 -6.67 -7.83 4.75
C ALA A 28 -5.82 -6.56 4.98
N ILE A 29 -4.95 -6.55 5.99
CA ILE A 29 -4.04 -5.42 6.24
C ILE A 29 -2.99 -5.32 5.12
N THR A 30 -2.49 -6.44 4.61
CA THR A 30 -1.53 -6.45 3.50
C THR A 30 -2.11 -5.77 2.25
N LEU A 31 -3.42 -5.92 2.01
CA LEU A 31 -4.12 -5.22 0.92
C LEU A 31 -4.24 -3.70 1.12
N ILE A 32 -4.29 -3.25 2.38
CA ILE A 32 -4.32 -1.82 2.73
C ILE A 32 -2.90 -1.23 2.61
N LEU A 33 -1.88 -1.92 3.14
CA LEU A 33 -0.50 -1.43 3.11
C LEU A 33 0.10 -1.40 1.70
N TYR A 34 -0.27 -2.37 0.87
CA TYR A 34 0.23 -2.52 -0.49
C TYR A 34 -0.95 -2.79 -1.45
N PRO A 35 -1.68 -1.72 -1.84
CA PRO A 35 -2.84 -1.84 -2.70
C PRO A 35 -2.47 -2.18 -4.15
N GLU A 36 -1.26 -1.87 -4.60
CA GLU A 36 -0.77 -2.16 -5.94
C GLU A 36 -0.06 -3.53 -6.01
N LYS A 37 -0.23 -4.22 -7.14
CA LYS A 37 0.36 -5.55 -7.37
C LYS A 37 1.85 -5.50 -7.71
N GLU A 38 2.34 -4.33 -8.11
CA GLU A 38 3.71 -4.12 -8.59
C GLU A 38 4.69 -3.77 -7.45
N ASP A 39 4.19 -3.35 -6.29
CA ASP A 39 5.03 -2.93 -5.15
C ASP A 39 5.77 -4.10 -4.48
N ILE A 40 5.19 -5.31 -4.49
CA ILE A 40 5.75 -6.48 -3.81
C ILE A 40 5.48 -7.77 -4.58
N SER A 41 6.53 -8.57 -4.78
CA SER A 41 6.43 -9.93 -5.31
C SER A 41 5.46 -10.77 -4.49
N ASP A 42 4.72 -11.67 -5.15
CA ASP A 42 3.69 -12.53 -4.52
C ASP A 42 4.20 -13.29 -3.28
N VAL A 43 5.45 -13.75 -3.30
CA VAL A 43 6.08 -14.44 -2.15
C VAL A 43 6.20 -13.53 -0.93
N ARG A 44 6.58 -12.26 -1.13
CA ARG A 44 6.66 -11.26 -0.06
C ARG A 44 5.28 -10.90 0.49
N ARG A 45 4.26 -10.85 -0.37
CA ARG A 45 2.87 -10.61 0.04
C ARG A 45 2.37 -11.72 0.98
N ILE A 46 2.68 -12.97 0.67
CA ILE A 46 2.32 -14.11 1.55
C ILE A 46 3.11 -14.03 2.87
N GLY A 47 4.43 -13.82 2.82
CA GLY A 47 5.24 -13.68 4.02
C GLY A 47 4.77 -12.56 4.94
N LEU A 48 4.45 -11.39 4.38
CA LEU A 48 3.94 -10.24 5.13
C LEU A 48 2.58 -10.55 5.78
N SER A 49 1.68 -11.23 5.06
CA SER A 49 0.36 -11.58 5.58
C SER A 49 0.43 -12.50 6.81
N ILE A 50 1.39 -13.41 6.86
CA ILE A 50 1.60 -14.31 8.01
C ILE A 50 2.04 -13.52 9.24
N VAL A 51 3.05 -12.65 9.07
CA VAL A 51 3.58 -11.82 10.17
C VAL A 51 2.52 -10.84 10.67
N LEU A 52 1.81 -10.17 9.76
CA LEU A 52 0.71 -9.27 10.10
C LEU A 52 -0.43 -10.01 10.78
N SER A 53 -0.73 -11.25 10.38
CA SER A 53 -1.79 -11.99 11.04
C SER A 53 -1.42 -12.38 12.47
N MET A 54 -0.18 -12.82 12.71
CA MET A 54 0.29 -13.10 14.07
C MET A 54 0.21 -11.85 14.94
N GLY A 55 0.68 -10.72 14.44
CA GLY A 55 0.57 -9.43 15.13
C GLY A 55 -0.88 -9.06 15.41
N SER A 56 -1.74 -9.10 14.39
CA SER A 56 -3.16 -8.76 14.54
C SER A 56 -3.88 -9.63 15.55
N VAL A 57 -3.67 -10.95 15.55
CA VAL A 57 -4.33 -11.85 16.50
C VAL A 57 -3.95 -11.49 17.94
N VAL A 58 -2.67 -11.23 18.21
CA VAL A 58 -2.20 -10.82 19.55
C VAL A 58 -2.82 -9.48 19.96
N LEU A 59 -2.77 -8.46 19.07
CA LEU A 59 -3.38 -7.16 19.35
C LEU A 59 -4.88 -7.27 19.60
N LEU A 60 -5.57 -8.14 18.89
CA LEU A 60 -7.02 -8.28 18.94
C LEU A 60 -7.47 -8.99 20.22
N VAL A 61 -6.72 -10.00 20.67
CA VAL A 61 -6.91 -10.61 22.00
C VAL A 61 -6.66 -9.59 23.11
N LEU A 62 -5.55 -8.85 23.05
CA LEU A 62 -5.25 -7.79 24.01
C LEU A 62 -6.32 -6.69 24.02
N PHE A 63 -6.85 -6.32 22.85
CA PHE A 63 -7.90 -5.31 22.75
C PHE A 63 -9.21 -5.77 23.41
N ILE A 64 -9.59 -7.04 23.23
CA ILE A 64 -10.78 -7.59 23.90
C ILE A 64 -10.60 -7.60 25.42
N ASP A 65 -9.42 -8.01 25.87
CA ASP A 65 -9.10 -8.19 27.29
C ASP A 65 -9.02 -6.83 28.01
N GLU A 66 -8.23 -5.90 27.46
CA GLU A 66 -7.91 -4.64 28.12
C GLU A 66 -8.94 -3.54 27.85
N VAL A 67 -9.40 -3.38 26.60
CA VAL A 67 -10.26 -2.23 26.22
C VAL A 67 -11.72 -2.52 26.46
N LEU A 68 -12.16 -3.74 26.12
CA LEU A 68 -13.57 -4.13 26.21
C LEU A 68 -13.90 -4.80 27.55
N SER A 69 -12.89 -5.26 28.30
CA SER A 69 -13.05 -6.03 29.55
C SER A 69 -14.08 -7.16 29.42
N LEU A 70 -14.19 -7.73 28.21
CA LEU A 70 -15.12 -8.82 27.91
C LEU A 70 -14.42 -10.14 28.14
N ASN A 71 -15.17 -11.14 28.61
CA ASN A 71 -14.62 -12.48 28.72
C ASN A 71 -14.08 -12.95 27.38
N THR A 72 -12.82 -13.38 27.38
CA THR A 72 -12.02 -13.89 26.25
C THR A 72 -12.49 -15.29 25.85
N THR A 73 -13.79 -15.41 25.57
CA THR A 73 -14.42 -16.64 25.11
C THR A 73 -14.14 -16.84 23.62
N PRO A 74 -14.11 -18.10 23.12
CA PRO A 74 -13.84 -18.39 21.71
C PRO A 74 -14.80 -17.67 20.75
N ILE A 75 -16.04 -17.44 21.17
CA ILE A 75 -17.06 -16.76 20.36
C ILE A 75 -16.75 -15.27 20.21
N ASN A 76 -16.28 -14.61 21.27
CA ASN A 76 -15.93 -13.20 21.26
C ASN A 76 -14.68 -12.95 20.40
N ILE A 77 -13.66 -13.81 20.52
CA ILE A 77 -12.45 -13.73 19.70
C ILE A 77 -12.81 -13.90 18.22
N ALA A 78 -13.60 -14.92 17.88
CA ALA A 78 -14.03 -15.14 16.50
C ALA A 78 -14.85 -13.96 15.94
N GLY A 79 -15.78 -13.42 16.75
CA GLY A 79 -16.58 -12.26 16.38
C GLY A 79 -15.72 -11.01 16.12
N ALA A 80 -14.77 -10.73 17.01
CA ALA A 80 -13.89 -9.57 16.87
C ALA A 80 -12.95 -9.70 15.65
N ILE A 81 -12.45 -10.90 15.33
CA ILE A 81 -11.68 -11.15 14.10
C ILE A 81 -12.52 -10.91 12.85
N LEU A 82 -13.78 -11.35 12.85
CA LEU A 82 -14.70 -11.11 11.74
C LEU A 82 -14.96 -9.61 11.54
N VAL A 83 -15.26 -8.89 12.62
CA VAL A 83 -15.47 -7.43 12.58
C VAL A 83 -14.22 -6.71 12.10
N PHE A 84 -13.05 -7.05 12.64
CA PHE A 84 -11.78 -6.46 12.24
C PHE A 84 -11.49 -6.69 10.75
N SER A 85 -11.72 -7.92 10.26
CA SER A 85 -11.54 -8.27 8.85
C SER A 85 -12.51 -7.51 7.95
N LEU A 86 -13.77 -7.33 8.38
CA LEU A 86 -14.77 -6.54 7.65
C LEU A 86 -14.38 -5.06 7.57
N LEU A 87 -13.90 -4.49 8.68
CA LEU A 87 -13.42 -3.11 8.73
C LEU A 87 -12.23 -2.92 7.79
N ALA A 88 -11.26 -3.82 7.82
CA ALA A 88 -10.12 -3.78 6.91
C ALA A 88 -10.56 -3.85 5.43
N ALA A 89 -11.51 -4.74 5.10
CA ALA A 89 -12.07 -4.83 3.74
C ALA A 89 -12.85 -3.55 3.33
N CYS A 90 -13.55 -2.92 4.28
CA CYS A 90 -14.26 -1.67 4.07
C CYS A 90 -13.29 -0.52 3.78
N VAL A 91 -12.22 -0.40 4.58
CA VAL A 91 -11.15 0.58 4.38
C VAL A 91 -10.49 0.37 3.03
N TRP A 92 -10.15 -0.86 2.67
CA TRP A 92 -9.58 -1.17 1.36
C TRP A 92 -10.50 -0.74 0.20
N LYS A 93 -11.80 -1.03 0.28
CA LYS A 93 -12.76 -0.54 -0.73
C LYS A 93 -12.86 0.98 -0.77
N ALA A 94 -12.86 1.64 0.39
CA ALA A 94 -12.91 3.09 0.48
C ALA A 94 -11.66 3.73 -0.15
N GLU A 95 -10.49 3.19 0.15
CA GLU A 95 -9.20 3.62 -0.41
C GLU A 95 -9.16 3.46 -1.93
N ARG A 96 -9.64 2.32 -2.46
CA ARG A 96 -9.74 2.10 -3.90
C ARG A 96 -10.62 3.16 -4.59
N ILE A 97 -11.79 3.45 -4.03
CA ILE A 97 -12.70 4.47 -4.56
C ILE A 97 -12.09 5.88 -4.47
N PHE A 98 -11.37 6.16 -3.38
CA PHE A 98 -10.72 7.45 -3.17
C PHE A 98 -9.53 7.65 -4.13
N ASN A 99 -8.69 6.63 -4.32
CA ASN A 99 -7.60 6.66 -5.29
C ASN A 99 -8.10 6.87 -6.71
N GLU A 100 -9.21 6.24 -7.12
CA GLU A 100 -9.80 6.50 -8.44
C GLU A 100 -10.25 7.97 -8.59
N LYS A 101 -10.74 8.59 -7.52
CA LYS A 101 -11.08 10.03 -7.53
C LYS A 101 -9.83 10.89 -7.59
N ILE A 102 -8.80 10.62 -6.78
CA ILE A 102 -7.55 11.40 -6.77
C ILE A 102 -6.84 11.31 -8.12
N GLN A 103 -6.75 10.12 -8.72
CA GLN A 103 -6.19 9.93 -10.06
C GLN A 103 -6.92 10.79 -11.10
N LYS A 104 -8.25 10.84 -11.05
CA LYS A 104 -9.05 11.71 -11.94
C LYS A 104 -8.85 13.21 -11.67
N PHE A 105 -8.65 13.60 -10.41
CA PHE A 105 -8.33 14.98 -10.03
C PHE A 105 -6.91 15.36 -10.43
N GLN A 106 -5.90 14.49 -10.24
CA GLN A 106 -4.52 14.70 -10.68
C GLN A 106 -4.41 14.71 -12.20
N ALA A 107 -5.03 13.77 -12.93
CA ALA A 107 -5.04 13.78 -14.39
C ALA A 107 -5.72 15.04 -14.97
N ARG A 108 -6.75 15.57 -14.28
CA ARG A 108 -7.37 16.85 -14.64
C ARG A 108 -6.45 18.04 -14.35
N ASN A 109 -5.70 18.02 -13.25
CA ASN A 109 -4.83 19.12 -12.84
C ASN A 109 -3.46 19.12 -13.56
N ILE A 110 -2.92 17.97 -13.96
CA ILE A 110 -1.68 17.86 -14.76
C ILE A 110 -1.93 18.21 -16.23
N ASN A 111 -3.16 18.01 -16.74
CA ASN A 111 -3.58 18.57 -18.03
C ASN A 111 -3.76 20.11 -18.00
N PHE A 112 -3.63 20.75 -16.84
CA PHE A 112 -3.49 22.20 -16.71
C PHE A 112 -2.06 22.65 -17.07
N ARG A 113 -1.69 22.45 -18.35
CA ARG A 113 -0.65 23.16 -19.13
C ARG A 113 0.75 23.35 -18.48
N PRO A 114 1.68 22.38 -18.61
CA PRO A 114 3.12 22.68 -18.59
C PRO A 114 3.68 22.96 -20.00
N ASN A 115 2.93 22.70 -21.07
CA ASN A 115 3.43 22.83 -22.45
C ASN A 115 3.68 24.28 -22.91
N ILE A 116 3.13 25.28 -22.21
CA ILE A 116 3.44 26.70 -22.49
C ILE A 116 4.77 27.10 -21.85
N LEU A 117 5.18 26.45 -20.75
CA LEU A 117 6.41 26.77 -20.02
C LEU A 117 7.61 25.98 -20.55
N LEU A 118 7.46 24.68 -20.84
CA LEU A 118 8.56 23.84 -21.31
C LEU A 118 9.10 24.26 -22.70
N GLY A 119 8.22 24.71 -23.61
CA GLY A 119 8.65 25.26 -24.90
C GLY A 119 9.31 26.65 -24.81
N ARG A 120 9.10 27.36 -23.69
CA ARG A 120 9.74 28.67 -23.44
C ARG A 120 11.11 28.50 -22.81
N LEU A 121 11.27 27.55 -21.88
CA LEU A 121 12.52 27.30 -21.17
C LEU A 121 13.61 26.69 -22.06
N SER A 122 13.25 25.78 -22.97
CA SER A 122 14.24 25.25 -23.94
C SER A 122 14.88 26.36 -24.76
N ASN A 123 14.10 27.34 -25.23
CA ASN A 123 14.61 28.48 -25.98
C ASN A 123 15.47 29.45 -25.14
N PHE A 124 15.28 29.51 -23.81
CA PHE A 124 16.11 30.33 -22.93
C PHE A 124 17.46 29.66 -22.62
N GLU A 125 17.50 28.34 -22.52
CA GLU A 125 18.71 27.60 -22.17
C GLU A 125 19.71 27.54 -23.34
N PHE A 126 19.23 27.49 -24.59
CA PHE A 126 20.08 27.59 -25.79
C PHE A 126 20.65 29.00 -26.04
N ARG A 127 19.98 30.06 -25.58
CA ARG A 127 20.43 31.45 -25.83
C ARG A 127 21.61 31.85 -24.93
N SER A 128 21.69 31.33 -23.71
CA SER A 128 22.77 31.63 -22.76
C SER A 128 24.13 31.06 -23.22
N LYS A 129 24.14 29.85 -23.77
CA LYS A 129 25.39 29.16 -24.13
C LYS A 129 26.02 29.64 -25.44
N SER A 130 25.20 30.12 -26.39
CA SER A 130 25.67 30.66 -27.66
C SER A 130 26.35 32.04 -27.50
N GLU A 131 25.76 32.92 -26.67
CA GLU A 131 26.29 34.27 -26.48
C GLU A 131 27.62 34.25 -25.70
N ASN A 132 27.73 33.42 -24.67
CA ASN A 132 28.96 33.30 -23.87
C ASN A 132 30.13 32.72 -24.69
N ASN A 133 29.91 31.70 -25.52
CA ASN A 133 30.97 31.14 -26.36
C ASN A 133 31.50 32.15 -27.38
N SER A 134 30.67 33.04 -27.92
CA SER A 134 31.11 34.09 -28.85
C SER A 134 31.95 35.20 -28.18
N LEU A 135 31.71 35.45 -26.89
CA LEU A 135 32.47 36.44 -26.10
C LEU A 135 33.77 35.85 -25.55
N VAL A 136 33.77 34.57 -25.19
CA VAL A 136 34.99 33.83 -24.77
C VAL A 136 35.97 33.72 -25.94
N ASP A 137 35.50 33.37 -27.15
CA ASP A 137 36.35 33.22 -28.32
C ASP A 137 36.99 34.57 -28.76
N LYS A 138 36.21 35.66 -28.72
CA LYS A 138 36.74 37.02 -28.94
C LYS A 138 37.75 37.47 -27.88
N LYS A 139 37.57 37.07 -26.61
CA LYS A 139 38.54 37.38 -25.55
C LYS A 139 39.81 36.55 -25.70
N PHE A 140 39.70 35.28 -26.11
CA PHE A 140 40.83 34.36 -26.24
C PHE A 140 41.78 34.79 -27.37
N TRP A 141 41.24 35.20 -28.53
CA TRP A 141 42.04 35.75 -29.64
C TRP A 141 42.76 37.06 -29.30
N LYS A 142 42.27 37.82 -28.32
CA LYS A 142 42.86 39.10 -27.92
C LYS A 142 44.08 38.94 -27.00
N TRP A 143 44.30 37.75 -26.43
CA TRP A 143 45.40 37.46 -25.50
C TRP A 143 46.57 36.69 -26.13
N GLY A 144 46.40 36.13 -27.33
CA GLY A 144 47.45 35.38 -28.05
C GLY A 144 48.36 36.20 -28.98
N LYS A 145 48.27 37.54 -28.96
CA LYS A 145 49.14 38.46 -29.73
C LYS A 145 49.93 39.39 -28.82
N LYS A 146 50.83 38.83 -28.02
CA LYS A 146 51.96 39.57 -27.43
C LYS A 146 53.20 38.72 -27.46
#